data_AF-A0A6G3XZA8-F1
#
_entry.id   AF-A0A6G3XZA8-F1
#
_cell.length_a   1.000
_cell.length_b   1.000
_cell.length_c   1.000
_cell.angle_alpha   90.00
_cell.angle_beta   90.00
_cell.angle_gamma   90.00
#
_symmetry.space_group_name_H-M   'P 1'
#
loop_
_entity.id
_entity.type
_entity.pdbx_description
1 polymer ?
#
loop_
_entity_poly.entity_id
_entity_poly.type
_entity_poly.pdbx_seq_one_letter_code
_entity_poly.pdbx_strand_id
1 'polypeptide(L)' 'MTKPSLPELLHAAVTAVGGTERPGQVTMAEAVAEAVDDQSHLLVQAGTGTGKSLGYLVPALAHGERV' A
#
# COMPACT_ATOMS: atom_id res chain seq x y z
N MET A 1 -5.30 -20.83 8.03
CA MET A 1 -5.06 -19.44 8.47
C MET A 1 -5.66 -18.52 7.42
N THR A 2 -6.45 -17.53 7.83
CA THR A 2 -7.01 -16.51 6.93
C THR A 2 -5.87 -15.60 6.44
N LYS A 3 -5.88 -15.21 5.15
CA LYS A 3 -4.91 -14.25 4.61
C LYS A 3 -5.11 -12.89 5.31
N PRO A 4 -4.05 -12.20 5.77
CA PRO A 4 -4.19 -10.88 6.36
C PRO A 4 -4.77 -9.90 5.33
N SER A 5 -5.59 -8.99 5.81
CA SER A 5 -6.15 -7.89 5.01
C SER A 5 -5.06 -6.89 4.61
N LEU A 6 -5.34 -6.09 3.57
CA LEU A 6 -4.41 -5.06 3.11
C LEU A 6 -4.10 -4.01 4.21
N PRO A 7 -5.08 -3.51 4.99
CA PRO A 7 -4.79 -2.62 6.11
C PRO A 7 -3.87 -3.26 7.17
N GLU A 8 -4.06 -4.53 7.50
CA GLU A 8 -3.20 -5.24 8.46
C GLU A 8 -1.75 -5.38 7.94
N LEU A 9 -1.58 -5.66 6.65
CA LEU A 9 -0.26 -5.73 6.02
C LEU A 9 0.42 -4.36 5.97
N LEU A 10 -0.32 -3.31 5.64
CA LEU A 10 0.21 -1.95 5.61
C LEU A 10 0.62 -1.50 7.02
N HIS A 11 -0.23 -1.75 8.01
CA HIS A 11 0.06 -1.47 9.40
C HIS A 11 1.35 -2.15 9.85
N ALA A 12 1.46 -3.46 9.63
CA ALA A 12 2.65 -4.23 9.98
C ALA A 12 3.91 -3.70 9.30
N ALA A 13 3.85 -3.34 8.01
CA ALA A 13 4.98 -2.80 7.28
C ALA A 13 5.41 -1.42 7.81
N VAL A 14 4.46 -0.55 8.12
CA VAL A 14 4.75 0.76 8.71
C VAL A 14 5.37 0.63 10.09
N THR A 15 4.84 -0.24 10.95
CA THR A 15 5.40 -0.51 12.27
C THR A 15 6.81 -1.10 12.19
N ALA A 16 7.05 -2.03 11.27
CA ALA A 16 8.35 -2.67 11.11
C ALA A 16 9.49 -1.70 10.75
N VAL A 17 9.17 -0.59 10.06
CA VAL A 17 10.15 0.46 9.72
C VAL A 17 10.21 1.60 10.75
N GLY A 18 9.50 1.47 11.88
CA GLY A 18 9.42 2.53 12.89
C GLY A 18 8.65 3.77 12.42
N GLY A 19 7.78 3.62 11.42
CA GLY A 19 6.97 4.70 10.87
C GLY A 19 5.68 4.94 11.64
N THR A 20 4.90 5.91 11.17
CA THR A 20 3.54 6.18 11.64
C THR A 20 2.60 6.10 10.45
N GLU A 21 1.56 5.29 10.58
CA GLU A 21 0.55 5.11 9.54
C GLU A 21 -0.23 6.41 9.35
N ARG A 22 -0.55 6.72 8.10
CA ARG A 22 -1.28 7.94 7.72
C ARG A 22 -2.47 7.57 6.84
N PRO A 23 -3.61 8.28 6.97
CA PRO A 23 -4.79 8.02 6.15
C PRO A 23 -4.49 8.00 4.64
N GLY A 24 -3.63 8.91 4.16
CA GLY A 24 -3.24 8.95 2.75
C GLY A 24 -2.47 7.72 2.26
N GLN A 25 -1.77 6.99 3.14
CA GLN A 25 -1.12 5.73 2.77
C GLN A 25 -2.16 4.61 2.58
N VAL A 26 -3.19 4.58 3.44
CA VAL A 26 -4.29 3.62 3.34
C VAL A 26 -5.07 3.86 2.05
N THR A 27 -5.47 5.11 1.80
CA THR A 27 -6.16 5.49 0.55
C THR A 27 -5.32 5.17 -0.70
N MET A 28 -4.02 5.42 -0.66
CA MET A 28 -3.11 5.05 -1.75
C MET A 28 -3.04 3.53 -1.94
N ALA A 29 -2.94 2.76 -0.85
CA ALA A 29 -2.84 1.32 -0.93
C ALA A 29 -4.10 0.66 -1.50
N GLU A 30 -5.28 1.13 -1.07
CA GLU A 30 -6.57 0.71 -1.60
C GLU A 30 -6.70 1.03 -3.09
N ALA A 31 -6.39 2.27 -3.50
CA ALA A 31 -6.43 2.67 -4.91
C ALA A 31 -5.45 1.88 -5.78
N VAL A 32 -4.26 1.55 -5.26
CA VAL A 32 -3.29 0.71 -5.98
C VAL A 32 -3.81 -0.71 -6.10
N ALA A 33 -4.39 -1.29 -5.06
CA ALA A 33 -4.96 -2.64 -5.13
C ALA A 33 -6.08 -2.73 -6.17
N GLU A 34 -7.02 -1.76 -6.17
CA GLU A 34 -8.08 -1.65 -7.16
C GLU A 34 -7.52 -1.50 -8.59
N ALA A 35 -6.51 -0.63 -8.79
CA ALA A 35 -5.92 -0.44 -10.11
C ALA A 35 -5.20 -1.70 -10.64
N VAL A 36 -4.59 -2.49 -9.75
CA VAL A 36 -3.98 -3.77 -10.14
C VAL A 36 -5.06 -4.80 -10.50
N ASP A 37 -6.11 -4.93 -9.68
CA ASP A 37 -7.25 -5.83 -9.95
C ASP A 37 -7.93 -5.50 -11.29
N ASP A 38 -8.12 -4.20 -11.57
CA ASP A 38 -8.78 -3.70 -12.79
C ASP A 38 -7.83 -3.58 -14.01
N GLN A 39 -6.54 -3.86 -13.83
CA GLN A 39 -5.50 -3.64 -14.86
C GLN A 39 -5.50 -2.21 -15.44
N SER A 40 -5.71 -1.21 -14.59
CA SER A 40 -5.84 0.20 -14.98
C SER A 40 -4.62 1.03 -14.58
N HIS A 41 -4.47 2.21 -15.19
CA HIS A 41 -3.41 3.15 -14.83
C HIS A 41 -3.86 4.08 -13.70
N LEU A 42 -3.08 4.12 -12.62
CA LEU A 42 -3.28 5.03 -11.49
C LEU A 42 -2.15 6.06 -11.43
N LEU A 43 -2.52 7.34 -11.30
CA LEU A 43 -1.58 8.42 -10.96
C LEU A 43 -1.81 8.86 -9.52
N VAL A 44 -0.77 8.76 -8.69
CA VAL A 44 -0.81 9.22 -7.29
C VAL A 44 0.17 10.36 -7.07
N GLN A 45 -0.32 11.44 -6.46
CA GLN A 45 0.52 12.51 -5.95
C GLN A 45 0.68 12.40 -4.44
N ALA A 46 1.93 12.37 -3.98
CA ALA A 46 2.27 12.38 -2.56
C ALA A 46 3.57 13.16 -2.34
N GLY A 47 3.62 13.95 -1.26
CA GLY A 47 4.82 14.67 -0.84
C GLY A 47 5.99 13.73 -0.50
N THR A 48 7.19 14.27 -0.36
CA THR A 48 8.34 13.49 0.14
C THR A 48 8.14 13.17 1.63
N GLY A 49 8.63 12.01 2.09
CA GLY A 49 8.53 11.60 3.50
C GLY A 49 7.11 11.29 4.00
N THR A 50 6.11 11.20 3.12
CA THR A 50 4.72 10.84 3.49
C THR A 50 4.44 9.34 3.50
N GLY A 51 5.45 8.51 3.21
CA GLY A 51 5.32 7.06 3.23
C GLY A 51 4.68 6.45 1.98
N LYS A 52 4.71 7.16 0.84
CA LYS A 52 4.19 6.67 -0.46
C LYS A 52 4.77 5.31 -0.90
N SER A 53 6.02 5.03 -0.55
CA SER A 53 6.68 3.77 -0.94
C SER A 53 5.97 2.56 -0.37
N LEU A 54 5.62 2.58 0.91
CA LEU A 54 4.81 1.51 1.49
C LEU A 54 3.39 1.48 0.90
N GLY A 55 2.85 2.65 0.55
CA GLY A 55 1.54 2.78 -0.10
C GLY A 55 1.42 2.04 -1.44
N TYR A 56 2.48 1.96 -2.27
CA TYR A 56 2.44 1.16 -3.50
C TYR A 56 3.05 -0.24 -3.37
N LEU A 57 4.07 -0.44 -2.52
CA LEU A 57 4.76 -1.73 -2.39
C LEU A 57 3.90 -2.79 -1.70
N VAL A 58 3.23 -2.43 -0.61
CA VAL A 58 2.42 -3.38 0.16
C VAL A 58 1.30 -4.01 -0.68
N PRO A 59 0.42 -3.24 -1.37
CA PRO A 59 -0.62 -3.83 -2.21
C PRO A 59 -0.04 -4.62 -3.39
N ALA A 60 1.02 -4.16 -4.04
CA ALA A 60 1.65 -4.89 -5.15
C ALA A 60 2.17 -6.27 -4.69
N LEU A 61 2.92 -6.32 -3.60
CA LEU A 61 3.44 -7.59 -3.05
C LEU A 61 2.33 -8.50 -2.53
N ALA A 62 1.26 -7.93 -1.94
CA ALA A 62 0.11 -8.69 -1.47
C ALA A 62 -0.67 -9.35 -2.63
N HIS A 63 -0.63 -8.75 -3.82
CA HIS A 63 -1.18 -9.28 -5.06
C HIS A 63 -0.22 -10.28 -5.75
N GLY A 64 1.02 -10.41 -5.28
CA GLY A 64 2.03 -11.30 -5.86
C GLY A 64 2.80 -10.69 -7.03
N GLU A 65 2.69 -9.37 -7.22
CA GLU A 65 3.41 -8.64 -8.25
C GLU A 65 4.88 -8.45 -7.88
N ARG A 66 5.71 -8.29 -8.91
CA ARG A 66 7.12 -7.88 -8.75
C ARG A 66 7.20 -6.36 -8.93
N VAL A 67 7.95 -5.70 -8.06
CA VAL A 67 8.14 -4.23 -7.97
C VAL A 67 9.60 -3.87 -7.99
#